data_AF-M1EGF2-F1
#
_entry.id   AF-M1EGF2-F1
#
_cell.length_a   1.000
_cell.length_b   1.000
_cell.length_c   1.000
_cell.angle_alpha   90.00
_cell.angle_beta   90.00
_cell.angle_gamma   90.00
#
_symmetry.space_group_name_H-M   'P 1'
#
loop_
_entity.id
_entity.type
_entity.pdbx_description
1 polymer ?
#
loop_
_entity_poly.entity_id
_entity_poly.type
_entity_poly.pdbx_seq_one_letter_code
_entity_poly.pdbx_strand_id
1 'polypeptide(L)'
;SVIRQKEKDLVLAARLGKALLERNQDMSRQYEQMHKELTDKLEHLEQEKHELRRRFENREGEWEGRVSELESDVKQLQDELERQQVHLREADREKTRAVQELSEQNQRLLDQLSRASEVERQLSMQVHALREDFREKNSSTNQHIIRLESLQAEIKMLSDRKRELEHRLSATLEENDLLQGTVEELQDRVLILERQGHDKDLQLHQSQLELQEARLSYRQLQVKVDELTEERSLQSSAATSTSLLSEIEQSMEAEELEQEREQLRLQLWEAYCQVRYLCSHLRGNDSADSAVSTDSSMDESSETSSAKDVPAGSLRTALSELKRLIQSIVDGMEPTSSRRIDDDSLEEQIRQTSEDSRALRELMEGERGKLRQSLEELQQLHSQVTLLSVEMTALKEERDRLRVTSEDKEPKEQLQKA
;
A
#
# COMPACT_ATOMS: atom_id res chain seq x y z
N SER A 1 32.81 1.94 207.34
CA SER A 1 32.65 3.00 206.32
C SER A 1 33.08 2.55 204.92
N VAL A 2 34.20 1.82 204.76
CA VAL A 2 34.79 1.47 203.45
C VAL A 2 34.05 0.35 202.67
N ILE A 3 33.48 -0.66 203.34
CA ILE A 3 32.83 -1.81 202.68
C ILE A 3 31.58 -1.39 201.88
N ARG A 4 30.71 -0.57 202.45
CA ARG A 4 29.50 -0.04 201.77
C ARG A 4 29.83 0.82 200.54
N GLN A 5 30.99 1.47 200.52
CA GLN A 5 31.44 2.27 199.38
C GLN A 5 31.91 1.36 198.23
N LYS A 6 32.71 0.33 198.55
CA LYS A 6 33.10 -0.71 197.60
C LYS A 6 31.91 -1.47 197.01
N GLU A 7 30.88 -1.78 197.81
CA GLU A 7 29.64 -2.39 197.32
C GLU A 7 28.88 -1.47 196.35
N LYS A 8 28.77 -0.18 196.65
CA LYS A 8 28.16 0.80 195.74
C LYS A 8 28.95 0.94 194.44
N ASP A 9 30.28 0.98 194.52
CA ASP A 9 31.15 1.09 193.34
C ASP A 9 31.10 -0.19 192.49
N LEU A 10 31.02 -1.38 193.10
CA LEU A 10 30.79 -2.66 192.40
C LEU A 10 29.44 -2.68 191.69
N VAL A 11 28.37 -2.22 192.36
CA VAL A 11 27.03 -2.14 191.75
C VAL A 11 27.01 -1.12 190.60
N LEU A 12 27.68 0.03 190.75
CA LEU A 12 27.81 1.02 189.68
C LEU A 12 28.63 0.48 188.50
N ALA A 13 29.74 -0.21 188.74
CA ALA A 13 30.54 -0.87 187.71
C ALA A 13 29.75 -1.96 186.97
N ALA A 14 28.95 -2.76 187.69
CA ALA A 14 28.06 -3.74 187.08
C ALA A 14 26.94 -3.08 186.24
N ARG A 15 26.37 -1.96 186.70
CA ARG A 15 25.38 -1.18 185.94
C ARG A 15 25.99 -0.54 184.69
N LEU A 16 27.19 0.02 184.79
CA LEU A 16 27.93 0.54 183.65
C LEU A 16 28.29 -0.56 182.66
N GLY A 17 28.76 -1.71 183.16
CA GLY A 17 29.02 -2.90 182.35
C GLY A 17 27.76 -3.39 181.64
N LYS A 18 26.61 -3.40 182.33
CA LYS A 18 25.32 -3.74 181.72
C LYS A 18 24.91 -2.74 180.64
N ALA A 19 25.03 -1.43 180.89
CA ALA A 19 24.72 -0.40 179.88
C ALA A 19 25.66 -0.48 178.66
N LEU A 20 26.94 -0.80 178.87
CA LEU A 20 27.90 -1.04 177.79
C LEU A 20 27.55 -2.32 177.01
N LEU A 21 27.12 -3.39 177.68
CA LEU A 21 26.65 -4.61 177.03
C LEU A 21 25.36 -4.37 176.24
N GLU A 22 24.39 -3.64 176.79
CA GLU A 22 23.15 -3.25 176.09
C GLU A 22 23.48 -2.39 174.85
N ARG A 23 24.36 -1.39 174.98
CA ARG A 23 24.84 -0.59 173.83
C ARG A 23 25.57 -1.44 172.80
N ASN A 24 26.40 -2.40 173.23
CA ASN A 24 27.09 -3.31 172.32
C ASN A 24 26.09 -4.23 171.60
N GLN A 25 25.07 -4.74 172.29
CA GLN A 25 23.99 -5.53 171.70
C GLN A 25 23.18 -4.72 170.67
N ASP A 26 22.85 -3.46 170.96
CA ASP A 26 22.15 -2.59 170.02
C ASP A 26 23.01 -2.27 168.80
N MET A 27 24.32 -2.02 168.99
CA MET A 27 25.26 -1.89 167.89
C MET A 27 25.33 -3.18 167.06
N SER A 28 25.38 -4.36 167.68
CA SER A 28 25.35 -5.64 166.97
C SER A 28 24.06 -5.84 166.17
N ARG A 29 22.90 -5.49 166.72
CA ARG A 29 21.61 -5.53 166.00
C ARG A 29 21.61 -4.59 164.80
N GLN A 30 22.16 -3.39 164.95
CA GLN A 30 22.31 -2.44 163.83
C GLN A 30 23.25 -2.97 162.76
N TYR A 31 24.39 -3.57 163.15
CA TYR A 31 25.28 -4.22 162.18
C TYR A 31 24.59 -5.38 161.46
N GLU A 32 23.83 -6.21 162.16
CA GLU A 32 23.04 -7.28 161.54
C GLU A 32 21.99 -6.74 160.57
N GLN A 33 21.30 -5.64 160.91
CA GLN A 33 20.35 -4.97 160.01
C GLN A 33 21.06 -4.42 158.77
N MET A 34 22.17 -3.71 158.94
CA MET A 34 22.96 -3.20 157.83
C MET A 34 23.52 -4.34 156.96
N HIS A 35 23.95 -5.45 157.57
CA HIS A 35 24.38 -6.63 156.84
C HIS A 35 23.24 -7.23 156.02
N LYS A 36 22.03 -7.32 156.57
CA LYS A 36 20.84 -7.77 155.83
C LYS A 36 20.52 -6.86 154.65
N GLU A 37 20.50 -5.54 154.85
CA GLU A 37 20.25 -4.61 153.74
C GLU A 37 21.32 -4.68 152.65
N LEU A 38 22.59 -4.91 153.03
CA LEU A 38 23.67 -5.09 152.06
C LEU A 38 23.51 -6.41 151.30
N THR A 39 23.14 -7.52 151.97
CA THR A 39 22.86 -8.79 151.28
C THR A 39 21.66 -8.66 150.36
N ASP A 40 20.58 -8.00 150.78
CA ASP A 40 19.40 -7.79 149.94
C ASP A 40 19.77 -6.99 148.69
N LYS A 41 20.54 -5.89 148.83
CA LYS A 41 21.02 -5.11 147.67
C LYS A 41 21.92 -5.92 146.75
N LEU A 42 22.77 -6.79 147.29
CA LEU A 42 23.59 -7.69 146.48
C LEU A 42 22.72 -8.68 145.70
N GLU A 43 21.71 -9.27 146.34
CA GLU A 43 20.77 -10.17 145.67
C GLU A 43 20.01 -9.47 144.53
N HIS A 44 19.53 -8.24 144.73
CA HIS A 44 18.87 -7.46 143.68
C HIS A 44 19.82 -7.18 142.51
N LEU A 45 21.07 -6.79 142.77
CA LEU A 45 22.05 -6.56 141.72
C LEU A 45 22.42 -7.84 140.97
N GLU A 46 22.48 -8.98 141.66
CA GLU A 46 22.69 -10.28 141.02
C GLU A 46 21.50 -10.66 140.13
N GLN A 47 20.28 -10.46 140.60
CA GLN A 47 19.06 -10.68 139.82
C GLN A 47 19.03 -9.80 138.57
N GLU A 48 19.23 -8.49 138.70
CA GLU A 48 19.29 -7.55 137.57
C GLU A 48 20.38 -7.94 136.58
N LYS A 49 21.56 -8.34 137.06
CA LYS A 49 22.66 -8.81 136.23
C LYS A 49 22.26 -10.06 135.43
N HIS A 50 21.61 -11.03 136.06
CA HIS A 50 21.11 -12.24 135.39
C HIS A 50 19.97 -11.95 134.41
N GLU A 51 19.08 -11.01 134.73
CA GLU A 51 18.05 -10.54 133.81
C GLU A 51 18.63 -9.82 132.61
N LEU A 52 19.57 -8.90 132.82
CA LEU A 52 20.23 -8.18 131.73
C LEU A 52 20.97 -9.12 130.80
N ARG A 53 21.73 -10.08 131.34
CA ARG A 53 22.37 -11.14 130.54
C ARG A 53 21.38 -11.87 129.66
N ARG A 54 20.28 -12.38 130.23
CA ARG A 54 19.22 -13.04 129.46
C ARG A 54 18.59 -12.14 128.40
N ARG A 55 18.38 -10.85 128.70
CA ARG A 55 17.86 -9.88 127.72
C ARG A 55 18.86 -9.61 126.61
N PHE A 56 20.16 -9.59 126.88
CA PHE A 56 21.19 -9.46 125.85
C PHE A 56 21.28 -10.72 125.00
N GLU A 57 21.33 -11.90 125.61
CA GLU A 57 21.32 -13.20 124.89
C GLU A 57 20.09 -13.33 123.98
N ASN A 58 18.90 -12.94 124.45
CA ASN A 58 17.69 -12.95 123.62
C ASN A 58 17.80 -11.99 122.42
N ARG A 59 18.32 -10.77 122.63
CA ARG A 59 18.52 -9.81 121.55
C ARG A 59 19.59 -10.28 120.56
N GLU A 60 20.68 -10.87 121.06
CA GLU A 60 21.72 -11.49 120.24
C GLU A 60 21.10 -12.58 119.36
N GLY A 61 20.28 -13.47 119.93
CA GLY A 61 19.56 -14.50 119.16
C GLY A 61 18.61 -13.92 118.10
N GLU A 62 17.89 -12.82 118.40
CA GLU A 62 17.08 -12.13 117.38
C GLU A 62 17.94 -11.52 116.27
N TRP A 63 19.11 -10.98 116.60
CA TRP A 63 20.05 -10.44 115.61
C TRP A 63 20.68 -11.54 114.77
N GLU A 64 21.06 -12.66 115.37
CA GLU A 64 21.51 -13.86 114.67
C GLU A 64 20.43 -14.37 113.71
N GLY A 65 19.16 -14.35 114.13
CA GLY A 65 18.01 -14.65 113.27
C GLY A 65 17.94 -13.72 112.05
N ARG A 66 17.93 -12.40 112.27
CA ARG A 66 17.90 -11.40 111.17
C ARG A 66 19.11 -11.51 110.24
N VAL A 67 20.30 -11.80 110.80
CA VAL A 67 21.50 -12.02 109.99
C VAL A 67 21.35 -13.28 109.15
N SER A 68 20.83 -14.38 109.70
CA SER A 68 20.62 -15.62 108.96
C SER A 68 19.58 -15.47 107.83
N GLU A 69 18.52 -14.68 108.04
CA GLU A 69 17.54 -14.33 107.01
C GLU A 69 18.21 -13.55 105.87
N LEU A 70 18.96 -12.49 106.20
CA LEU A 70 19.68 -11.71 105.20
C LEU A 70 20.77 -12.52 104.47
N GLU A 71 21.46 -13.42 105.16
CA GLU A 71 22.42 -14.33 104.53
C GLU A 71 21.73 -15.30 103.54
N SER A 72 20.52 -15.77 103.87
CA SER A 72 19.71 -16.57 102.96
C SER A 72 19.26 -15.73 101.76
N ASP A 73 18.77 -14.52 101.97
CA ASP A 73 18.31 -13.62 100.90
C ASP A 73 19.45 -13.26 99.95
N VAL A 74 20.65 -12.98 100.48
CA VAL A 74 21.85 -12.72 99.66
C VAL A 74 22.20 -13.93 98.80
N LYS A 75 22.15 -15.15 99.35
CA LYS A 75 22.40 -16.38 98.58
C LYS A 75 21.34 -16.59 97.50
N GLN A 76 20.06 -16.37 97.81
CA GLN A 76 18.98 -16.50 96.84
C GLN A 76 19.13 -15.49 95.69
N LEU A 77 19.40 -14.22 96.00
CA LEU A 77 19.62 -13.18 95.00
C LEU A 77 20.85 -13.46 94.14
N GLN A 78 21.92 -14.01 94.72
CA GLN A 78 23.10 -14.43 93.97
C GLN A 78 22.76 -15.56 92.99
N ASP A 79 22.08 -16.61 93.46
CA ASP A 79 21.67 -17.73 92.61
C ASP A 79 20.72 -17.27 91.48
N GLU A 80 19.75 -16.41 91.80
CA GLU A 80 18.80 -15.86 90.80
C GLU A 80 19.53 -15.02 89.76
N LEU A 81 20.47 -14.18 90.18
CA LEU A 81 21.32 -13.40 89.29
C LEU A 81 22.12 -14.31 88.37
N GLU A 82 22.74 -15.38 88.89
CA GLU A 82 23.49 -16.33 88.08
C GLU A 82 22.60 -17.04 87.06
N ARG A 83 21.43 -17.53 87.48
CA ARG A 83 20.44 -18.17 86.59
C ARG A 83 20.01 -17.22 85.47
N GLN A 84 19.66 -15.97 85.81
CA GLN A 84 19.29 -14.96 84.82
C GLN A 84 20.42 -14.67 83.84
N GLN A 85 21.66 -14.55 84.33
CA GLN A 85 22.80 -14.31 83.44
C GLN A 85 23.06 -15.50 82.51
N VAL A 86 22.88 -16.74 82.97
CA VAL A 86 23.00 -17.93 82.11
C VAL A 86 21.90 -17.93 81.05
N HIS A 87 20.64 -17.69 81.43
CA HIS A 87 19.53 -17.61 80.49
C HIS A 87 19.70 -16.50 79.45
N LEU A 88 20.19 -15.33 79.84
CA LEU A 88 20.48 -14.25 78.87
C LEU A 88 21.58 -14.67 77.88
N ARG A 89 22.65 -15.30 78.35
CA ARG A 89 23.71 -15.81 77.48
C ARG A 89 23.21 -16.91 76.54
N GLU A 90 22.30 -17.77 76.99
CA GLU A 90 21.67 -18.79 76.16
C GLU A 90 20.75 -18.17 75.10
N ALA A 91 19.89 -17.23 75.50
CA ALA A 91 19.02 -16.51 74.58
C ALA A 91 19.83 -15.75 73.51
N ASP A 92 20.96 -15.14 73.87
CA ASP A 92 21.82 -14.47 72.90
C ASP A 92 22.52 -15.46 71.96
N ARG A 93 22.88 -16.67 72.43
CA ARG A 93 23.38 -17.75 71.57
C ARG A 93 22.30 -18.24 70.60
N GLU A 94 21.05 -18.35 71.04
CA GLU A 94 19.93 -18.74 70.18
C GLU A 94 19.61 -17.66 69.15
N LYS A 95 19.57 -16.37 69.56
CA LYS A 95 19.41 -15.24 68.63
C LYS A 95 20.51 -15.21 67.59
N THR A 96 21.77 -15.41 67.98
CA THR A 96 22.90 -15.42 67.03
C THR A 96 22.82 -16.60 66.06
N ARG A 97 22.42 -17.80 66.52
CA ARG A 97 22.15 -18.95 65.63
C ARG A 97 21.02 -18.64 64.64
N ALA A 98 19.90 -18.11 65.10
CA ALA A 98 18.78 -17.76 64.23
C ALA A 98 19.16 -16.70 63.19
N VAL A 99 19.93 -15.68 63.59
CA VAL A 99 20.45 -14.66 62.66
C VAL A 99 21.39 -15.28 61.63
N GLN A 100 22.28 -16.20 62.04
CA GLN A 100 23.16 -16.91 61.12
C GLN A 100 22.36 -17.73 60.10
N GLU A 101 21.41 -18.54 60.55
CA GLU A 101 20.55 -19.34 59.66
C GLU A 101 19.78 -18.47 58.66
N LEU A 102 19.17 -17.37 59.12
CA LEU A 102 18.48 -16.43 58.24
C LEU A 102 19.44 -15.75 57.26
N SER A 103 20.64 -15.39 57.69
CA SER A 103 21.66 -14.79 56.82
C SER A 103 22.14 -15.76 55.74
N GLU A 104 22.36 -17.03 56.08
CA GLU A 104 22.73 -18.08 55.14
C GLU A 104 21.60 -18.36 54.14
N GLN A 105 20.35 -18.40 54.61
CA GLN A 105 19.18 -18.57 53.74
C GLN A 105 19.07 -17.40 52.75
N ASN A 106 19.20 -16.17 53.23
CA ASN A 106 19.18 -14.98 52.38
C ASN A 106 20.33 -15.01 51.35
N GLN A 107 21.53 -15.42 51.76
CA GLN A 107 22.68 -15.51 50.84
C GLN A 107 22.46 -16.60 49.77
N ARG A 108 21.90 -17.77 50.15
CA ARG A 108 21.52 -18.82 49.18
C ARG A 108 20.46 -18.33 48.19
N LEU A 109 19.46 -17.57 48.65
CA LEU A 109 18.42 -17.00 47.78
C LEU A 109 19.01 -15.95 46.82
N LEU A 110 19.91 -15.10 47.31
CA LEU A 110 20.64 -14.14 46.46
C LEU A 110 21.49 -14.84 45.40
N ASP A 111 22.18 -15.94 45.76
CA ASP A 111 22.94 -16.75 44.81
C ASP A 111 22.04 -17.43 43.77
N GLN A 112 20.84 -17.87 44.16
CA GLN A 112 19.87 -18.43 43.21
C GLN A 112 19.34 -17.36 42.26
N LEU A 113 19.03 -16.17 42.77
CA LEU A 113 18.55 -15.05 41.97
C LEU A 113 19.63 -14.55 40.99
N SER A 114 20.89 -14.47 41.42
CA SER A 114 22.00 -14.07 40.55
C SER A 114 22.26 -15.10 39.44
N ARG A 115 22.18 -16.40 39.73
CA ARG A 115 22.25 -17.45 38.70
C ARG A 115 21.08 -17.37 37.72
N ALA A 116 19.86 -17.15 38.22
CA ALA A 116 18.69 -17.02 37.37
C ALA A 116 18.81 -15.79 36.43
N SER A 117 19.25 -14.65 36.95
CA SER A 117 19.46 -13.44 36.13
C SER A 117 20.59 -13.61 35.11
N GLU A 118 21.64 -14.36 35.44
CA GLU A 118 22.69 -14.68 34.46
C GLU A 118 22.17 -15.59 33.35
N VAL A 119 21.37 -16.62 33.66
CA VAL A 119 20.73 -17.47 32.65
C VAL A 119 19.77 -16.65 31.78
N GLU A 120 18.97 -15.76 32.38
CA GLU A 120 18.07 -14.86 31.64
C GLU A 120 18.85 -13.93 30.70
N ARG A 121 19.98 -13.38 31.16
CA ARG A 121 20.89 -12.58 30.32
C ARG A 121 21.43 -13.40 29.15
N GLN A 122 21.86 -14.64 29.39
CA GLN A 122 22.34 -15.54 28.33
C GLN A 122 21.26 -15.87 27.31
N LEU A 123 20.05 -16.22 27.76
CA LEU A 123 18.90 -16.47 26.88
C LEU A 123 18.53 -15.23 26.07
N SER A 124 18.56 -14.05 26.69
CA SER A 124 18.30 -12.78 26.01
C SER A 124 19.33 -12.51 24.90
N MET A 125 20.61 -12.80 25.15
CA MET A 125 21.65 -12.71 24.12
C MET A 125 21.42 -13.72 22.98
N GLN A 126 21.04 -14.96 23.29
CA GLN A 126 20.72 -15.97 22.27
C GLN A 126 19.50 -15.55 21.43
N VAL A 127 18.45 -15.03 22.05
CA VAL A 127 17.28 -14.50 21.33
C VAL A 127 17.67 -13.32 20.44
N HIS A 128 18.57 -12.44 20.90
CA HIS A 128 19.06 -11.34 20.08
C HIS A 128 19.82 -11.85 18.85
N ALA A 129 20.76 -12.79 19.03
CA ALA A 129 21.50 -13.41 17.93
C ALA A 129 20.55 -14.10 16.93
N LEU A 130 19.58 -14.88 17.41
CA LEU A 130 18.58 -15.51 16.52
C LEU A 130 17.71 -14.49 15.77
N ARG A 131 17.40 -13.34 16.38
CA ARG A 131 16.69 -12.25 15.70
C ARG A 131 17.56 -11.60 14.63
N GLU A 132 18.85 -11.45 14.86
CA GLU A 132 19.80 -10.97 13.86
C GLU A 132 19.93 -11.96 12.70
N ASP A 133 20.11 -13.25 12.98
CA ASP A 133 20.12 -14.32 11.96
C ASP A 133 18.85 -14.30 11.10
N PHE A 134 17.68 -14.12 11.74
CA PHE A 134 16.41 -14.03 11.01
C PHE A 134 16.32 -12.75 10.17
N ARG A 135 16.82 -11.62 10.67
CA ARG A 135 16.90 -10.38 9.90
C ARG A 135 17.81 -10.53 8.68
N GLU A 136 18.95 -11.20 8.82
CA GLU A 136 19.87 -11.48 7.71
C GLU A 136 19.27 -12.45 6.68
N LYS A 137 18.58 -13.50 7.13
CA LYS A 137 17.82 -14.39 6.25
C LYS A 137 16.70 -13.65 5.53
N ASN A 138 15.99 -12.76 6.21
CA ASN A 138 14.96 -11.94 5.58
C ASN A 138 15.54 -10.92 4.60
N SER A 139 16.68 -10.31 4.90
CA SER A 139 17.33 -9.37 3.98
C SER A 139 17.85 -10.08 2.74
N SER A 140 18.47 -11.27 2.88
CA SER A 140 18.94 -12.08 1.76
C SER A 140 17.77 -12.62 0.92
N THR A 141 16.70 -13.13 1.53
CA THR A 141 15.50 -13.55 0.80
C THR A 141 14.85 -12.38 0.07
N ASN A 142 14.74 -11.19 0.68
CA ASN A 142 14.28 -9.98 -0.02
C ASN A 142 15.17 -9.62 -1.20
N GLN A 143 16.51 -9.72 -1.07
CA GLN A 143 17.42 -9.53 -2.19
C GLN A 143 17.20 -10.56 -3.31
N HIS A 144 16.96 -11.82 -2.96
CA HIS A 144 16.64 -12.87 -3.94
C HIS A 144 15.30 -12.61 -4.64
N ILE A 145 14.27 -12.14 -3.90
CA ILE A 145 12.96 -11.75 -4.47
C ILE A 145 13.15 -10.63 -5.49
N ILE A 146 13.87 -9.56 -5.14
CA ILE A 146 14.14 -8.45 -6.07
C ILE A 146 14.88 -8.93 -7.33
N ARG A 147 15.87 -9.81 -7.19
CA ARG A 147 16.57 -10.42 -8.34
C ARG A 147 15.64 -11.29 -9.19
N LEU A 148 14.74 -12.04 -8.57
CA LEU A 148 13.75 -12.85 -9.29
C LEU A 148 12.77 -11.96 -10.06
N GLU A 149 12.28 -10.88 -9.44
CA GLU A 149 11.42 -9.90 -10.09
C GLU A 149 12.10 -9.24 -11.31
N SER A 150 13.39 -8.90 -11.20
CA SER A 150 14.14 -8.34 -12.34
C SER A 150 14.29 -9.34 -13.48
N LEU A 151 14.65 -10.59 -13.18
CA LEU A 151 14.76 -11.66 -14.18
C LEU A 151 13.41 -11.98 -14.82
N GLN A 152 12.33 -11.99 -14.03
CA GLN A 152 10.98 -12.17 -14.57
C GLN A 152 10.59 -11.02 -15.52
N ALA A 153 10.95 -9.78 -15.19
CA ALA A 153 10.73 -8.64 -16.08
C ALA A 153 11.54 -8.77 -17.38
N GLU A 154 12.80 -9.20 -17.30
CA GLU A 154 13.64 -9.45 -18.47
C GLU A 154 13.07 -10.56 -19.36
N ILE A 155 12.62 -11.68 -18.78
CA ILE A 155 11.96 -12.76 -19.52
C ILE A 155 10.68 -12.26 -20.19
N LYS A 156 9.87 -11.44 -19.52
CA LYS A 156 8.66 -10.84 -20.12
C LYS A 156 9.03 -9.98 -21.32
N MET A 157 10.00 -9.07 -21.18
CA MET A 157 10.50 -8.23 -22.27
C MET A 157 11.02 -9.05 -23.45
N LEU A 158 11.79 -10.10 -23.21
CA LEU A 158 12.27 -11.01 -24.25
C LEU A 158 11.12 -11.78 -24.90
N SER A 159 10.11 -12.18 -24.13
CA SER A 159 8.92 -12.87 -24.64
C SER A 159 8.08 -11.94 -25.53
N ASP A 160 7.92 -10.68 -25.14
CA ASP A 160 7.21 -9.67 -25.93
C ASP A 160 7.97 -9.38 -27.22
N ARG A 161 9.31 -9.27 -27.15
CA ARG A 161 10.16 -9.12 -28.32
C ARG A 161 10.08 -10.33 -29.27
N LYS A 162 10.01 -11.54 -28.72
CA LYS A 162 9.81 -12.76 -29.50
C LYS A 162 8.45 -12.73 -30.22
N ARG A 163 7.35 -12.38 -29.53
CA ARG A 163 6.02 -12.26 -30.14
C ARG A 163 5.99 -11.23 -31.25
N GLU A 164 6.63 -10.08 -31.05
CA GLU A 164 6.76 -9.04 -32.08
C GLU A 164 7.51 -9.56 -33.32
N LEU A 165 8.58 -10.33 -33.14
CA LEU A 165 9.30 -10.95 -34.25
C LEU A 165 8.48 -12.03 -34.96
N GLU A 166 7.73 -12.84 -34.21
CA GLU A 166 6.80 -13.84 -34.77
C GLU A 166 5.69 -13.16 -35.60
N HIS A 167 5.13 -12.05 -35.12
CA HIS A 167 4.15 -11.26 -35.87
C HIS A 167 4.73 -10.63 -37.14
N ARG A 168 5.96 -10.10 -37.08
CA ARG A 168 6.64 -9.59 -38.29
C ARG A 168 6.89 -10.71 -39.29
N LEU A 169 7.30 -11.88 -38.81
CA LEU A 169 7.52 -13.03 -39.67
C LEU A 169 6.21 -13.48 -40.34
N SER A 170 5.11 -13.58 -39.59
CA SER A 170 3.80 -13.94 -40.17
C SER A 170 3.34 -12.93 -41.21
N ALA A 171 3.50 -11.62 -40.95
CA ALA A 171 3.16 -10.59 -41.94
C ALA A 171 4.01 -10.72 -43.22
N THR A 172 5.32 -10.98 -43.10
CA THR A 172 6.17 -11.21 -44.29
C THR A 172 5.83 -12.49 -45.03
N LEU A 173 5.32 -13.52 -44.34
CA LEU A 173 4.83 -14.75 -44.96
C LEU A 173 3.53 -14.48 -45.72
N GLU A 174 2.59 -13.73 -45.13
CA GLU A 174 1.35 -13.31 -45.81
C GLU A 174 1.64 -12.46 -47.06
N GLU A 175 2.58 -11.52 -46.97
CA GLU A 175 3.06 -10.76 -48.13
C GLU A 175 3.71 -11.68 -49.19
N ASN A 176 4.45 -12.70 -48.78
CA ASN A 176 5.04 -13.68 -49.69
C ASN A 176 3.97 -14.51 -50.41
N ASP A 177 2.95 -14.97 -49.69
CA ASP A 177 1.81 -15.72 -50.24
C ASP A 177 1.03 -14.87 -51.24
N LEU A 178 0.81 -13.58 -50.94
CA LEU A 178 0.19 -12.63 -51.88
C LEU A 178 1.05 -12.46 -53.13
N LEU A 179 2.36 -12.26 -52.98
CA LEU A 179 3.28 -12.17 -54.11
C LEU A 179 3.30 -13.47 -54.92
N GLN A 180 3.28 -14.63 -54.28
CA GLN A 180 3.18 -15.91 -54.96
C GLN A 180 1.89 -16.01 -55.78
N GLY A 181 0.75 -15.60 -55.22
CA GLY A 181 -0.52 -15.48 -55.95
C GLY A 181 -0.41 -14.58 -57.18
N THR A 182 0.23 -13.40 -57.06
CA THR A 182 0.47 -12.53 -58.23
C THR A 182 1.39 -13.16 -59.27
N VAL A 183 2.38 -13.95 -58.85
CA VAL A 183 3.27 -14.68 -59.76
C VAL A 183 2.50 -15.76 -60.50
N GLU A 184 1.61 -16.50 -59.82
CA GLU A 184 0.74 -17.51 -60.44
C GLU A 184 -0.21 -16.88 -61.47
N GLU A 185 -0.84 -15.74 -61.16
CA GLU A 185 -1.67 -14.99 -62.12
C GLU A 185 -0.87 -14.51 -63.35
N LEU A 186 0.37 -14.04 -63.13
CA LEU A 186 1.26 -13.65 -64.22
C LEU A 186 1.68 -14.87 -65.07
N GLN A 187 1.93 -16.02 -64.45
CA GLN A 187 2.22 -17.28 -65.16
C GLN A 187 1.03 -17.71 -66.03
N ASP A 188 -0.20 -17.66 -65.52
CA ASP A 188 -1.40 -17.94 -66.29
C ASP A 188 -1.57 -16.97 -67.47
N ARG A 189 -1.27 -15.69 -67.26
CA ARG A 189 -1.32 -14.69 -68.33
C ARG A 189 -0.25 -14.95 -69.40
N VAL A 190 0.95 -15.35 -69.00
CA VAL A 190 2.00 -15.78 -69.94
C VAL A 190 1.53 -16.98 -70.74
N LEU A 191 0.96 -18.01 -70.10
CA LEU A 191 0.42 -19.20 -70.78
C LEU A 191 -0.64 -18.83 -71.83
N ILE A 192 -1.56 -17.90 -71.50
CA ILE A 192 -2.56 -17.41 -72.45
C ILE A 192 -1.91 -16.68 -73.62
N LEU A 193 -0.93 -15.80 -73.35
CA LEU A 193 -0.22 -15.07 -74.40
C LEU A 193 0.61 -16.01 -75.28
N GLU A 194 1.23 -17.05 -74.71
CA GLU A 194 1.93 -18.09 -75.46
C GLU A 194 0.97 -18.84 -76.39
N ARG A 195 -0.21 -19.26 -75.89
CA ARG A 195 -1.27 -19.86 -76.72
C ARG A 195 -1.72 -18.95 -77.85
N GLN A 196 -2.00 -17.67 -77.54
CA GLN A 196 -2.35 -16.68 -78.57
C GLN A 196 -1.22 -16.46 -79.58
N GLY A 197 0.04 -16.53 -79.14
CA GLY A 197 1.21 -16.50 -80.02
C GLY A 197 1.21 -17.69 -80.96
N HIS A 198 1.02 -18.90 -80.44
CA HIS A 198 0.94 -20.13 -81.24
C HIS A 198 -0.23 -20.09 -82.23
N ASP A 199 -1.40 -19.61 -81.80
CA ASP A 199 -2.57 -19.45 -82.68
C ASP A 199 -2.30 -18.46 -83.81
N LYS A 200 -1.63 -17.34 -83.53
CA LYS A 200 -1.20 -16.37 -84.56
C LYS A 200 -0.16 -16.96 -85.49
N ASP A 201 0.80 -17.73 -84.98
CA ASP A 201 1.79 -18.42 -85.81
C ASP A 201 1.11 -19.45 -86.73
N LEU A 202 0.10 -20.18 -86.24
CA LEU A 202 -0.73 -21.07 -87.05
C LEU A 202 -1.52 -20.31 -88.12
N GLN A 203 -2.14 -19.17 -87.78
CA GLN A 203 -2.84 -18.31 -88.74
C GLN A 203 -1.89 -17.75 -89.81
N LEU A 204 -0.70 -17.31 -89.40
CA LEU A 204 0.33 -16.86 -90.33
C LEU A 204 0.76 -18.00 -91.27
N HIS A 205 0.92 -19.21 -90.75
CA HIS A 205 1.25 -20.38 -91.56
C HIS A 205 0.13 -20.72 -92.56
N GLN A 206 -1.14 -20.68 -92.13
CA GLN A 206 -2.30 -20.86 -93.01
C GLN A 206 -2.33 -19.79 -94.10
N SER A 207 -2.20 -18.51 -93.76
CA SER A 207 -2.15 -17.43 -94.73
C SER A 207 -0.96 -17.54 -95.69
N GLN A 208 0.19 -18.03 -95.22
CA GLN A 208 1.34 -18.32 -96.10
C GLN A 208 1.02 -19.44 -97.10
N LEU A 209 0.34 -20.51 -96.69
CA LEU A 209 -0.10 -21.58 -97.58
C LEU A 209 -1.13 -21.07 -98.59
N GLU A 210 -2.16 -20.36 -98.14
CA GLU A 210 -3.16 -19.72 -99.01
C GLU A 210 -2.52 -18.75 -100.01
N LEU A 211 -1.54 -17.97 -99.58
CA LEU A 211 -0.78 -17.08 -100.46
C LEU A 211 0.06 -17.87 -101.48
N GLN A 212 0.65 -19.00 -101.09
CA GLN A 212 1.36 -19.87 -102.03
C GLN A 212 0.40 -20.47 -103.06
N GLU A 213 -0.76 -20.95 -102.64
CA GLU A 213 -1.83 -21.44 -103.52
C GLU A 213 -2.34 -20.34 -104.46
N ALA A 214 -2.61 -19.14 -103.94
CA ALA A 214 -3.00 -17.97 -104.72
C ALA A 214 -1.90 -17.53 -105.69
N ARG A 215 -0.62 -17.63 -105.32
CA ARG A 215 0.51 -17.37 -106.23
C ARG A 215 0.61 -18.44 -107.31
N LEU A 216 0.37 -19.71 -106.99
CA LEU A 216 0.33 -20.80 -107.98
C LEU A 216 -0.86 -20.63 -108.94
N SER A 217 -2.04 -20.32 -108.43
CA SER A 217 -3.23 -20.06 -109.25
C SER A 217 -3.07 -18.78 -110.08
N TYR A 218 -2.46 -17.72 -109.52
CA TYR A 218 -2.07 -16.53 -110.26
C TYR A 218 -1.09 -16.87 -111.38
N ARG A 219 -0.05 -17.69 -111.13
CA ARG A 219 0.86 -18.16 -112.19
C ARG A 219 0.13 -18.98 -113.25
N GLN A 220 -0.81 -19.83 -112.88
CA GLN A 220 -1.62 -20.59 -113.83
C GLN A 220 -2.53 -19.67 -114.66
N LEU A 221 -3.14 -18.66 -114.04
CA LEU A 221 -3.91 -17.62 -114.72
C LEU A 221 -3.02 -16.75 -115.61
N GLN A 222 -1.80 -16.42 -115.16
CA GLN A 222 -0.82 -15.69 -115.95
C GLN A 222 -0.45 -16.49 -117.21
N VAL A 223 -0.21 -17.80 -117.09
CA VAL A 223 -0.02 -18.68 -118.26
C VAL A 223 -1.24 -18.66 -119.17
N LYS A 224 -2.47 -18.72 -118.64
CA LYS A 224 -3.70 -18.59 -119.45
C LYS A 224 -3.86 -17.22 -120.10
N VAL A 225 -3.44 -16.14 -119.43
CA VAL A 225 -3.44 -14.79 -120.00
C VAL A 225 -2.40 -14.72 -121.10
N ASP A 226 -1.21 -15.29 -120.89
CA ASP A 226 -0.14 -15.38 -121.88
C ASP A 226 -0.65 -16.16 -123.12
N GLU A 227 -1.32 -17.31 -122.94
CA GLU A 227 -2.04 -18.06 -123.98
C GLU A 227 -3.10 -17.21 -124.68
N LEU A 228 -3.95 -16.48 -123.95
CA LEU A 228 -4.96 -15.56 -124.53
C LEU A 228 -4.31 -14.38 -125.28
N THR A 229 -3.15 -13.89 -124.84
CA THR A 229 -2.38 -12.87 -125.58
C THR A 229 -1.70 -13.46 -126.80
N GLU A 230 -1.29 -14.73 -126.79
CA GLU A 230 -0.83 -15.44 -127.98
C GLU A 230 -1.99 -15.66 -128.96
N GLU A 231 -3.18 -16.04 -128.49
CA GLU A 231 -4.41 -16.10 -129.28
C GLU A 231 -4.80 -14.73 -129.86
N ARG A 232 -4.62 -13.64 -129.08
CA ARG A 232 -4.82 -12.26 -129.52
C ARG A 232 -3.74 -11.79 -130.51
N SER A 233 -2.51 -12.29 -130.39
CA SER A 233 -1.42 -11.99 -131.33
C SER A 233 -1.65 -12.65 -132.69
N LEU A 234 -2.27 -13.83 -132.71
CA LEU A 234 -2.61 -14.60 -133.91
C LEU A 234 -3.90 -14.13 -134.62
N GLN A 235 -4.73 -13.31 -133.96
CA GLN A 235 -5.97 -12.74 -134.52
C GLN A 235 -5.81 -11.35 -135.17
N SER A 236 -4.60 -10.80 -135.26
CA SER A 236 -4.36 -9.43 -135.76
C SER A 236 -4.20 -9.29 -137.29
N SER A 237 -4.36 -10.38 -138.08
CA SER A 237 -4.15 -10.39 -139.55
C SER A 237 -5.44 -10.43 -140.41
N ALA A 238 -6.63 -10.16 -139.88
CA ALA A 238 -7.84 -10.06 -140.71
C ALA A 238 -8.84 -9.01 -140.20
N ALA A 239 -8.84 -7.87 -140.89
CA ALA A 239 -10.00 -7.04 -141.24
C ALA A 239 -10.96 -6.55 -140.13
N THR A 240 -10.81 -5.26 -139.80
CA THR A 240 -11.86 -4.21 -139.81
C THR A 240 -13.29 -4.56 -139.36
N SER A 241 -13.79 -3.88 -138.31
CA SER A 241 -14.83 -2.82 -138.41
C SER A 241 -15.43 -2.42 -137.04
N THR A 242 -15.89 -1.15 -136.96
CA THR A 242 -16.78 -0.50 -135.95
C THR A 242 -16.10 0.09 -134.69
N SER A 243 -16.49 1.24 -134.11
CA SER A 243 -17.42 2.36 -134.41
C SER A 243 -17.32 3.33 -133.21
N LEU A 244 -17.06 4.64 -133.37
CA LEU A 244 -18.03 5.76 -133.36
C LEU A 244 -19.10 5.82 -132.23
N LEU A 245 -18.97 5.03 -131.16
CA LEU A 245 -19.86 5.07 -129.99
C LEU A 245 -19.16 5.38 -128.64
N SER A 246 -17.82 5.33 -128.55
CA SER A 246 -17.11 5.67 -127.29
C SER A 246 -16.65 7.14 -127.17
N GLU A 247 -16.75 7.94 -128.23
CA GLU A 247 -16.33 9.36 -128.22
C GLU A 247 -17.48 10.34 -127.93
N ILE A 248 -18.75 9.89 -127.96
CA ILE A 248 -19.93 10.76 -127.72
C ILE A 248 -20.46 10.62 -126.27
N GLU A 249 -20.17 9.52 -125.57
CA GLU A 249 -20.55 9.35 -124.16
C GLU A 249 -19.63 10.11 -123.18
N GLN A 250 -18.41 10.49 -123.60
CA GLN A 250 -17.46 11.24 -122.75
C GLN A 250 -17.60 12.76 -122.81
N SER A 251 -18.57 13.31 -123.58
CA SER A 251 -18.89 14.75 -123.57
C SER A 251 -20.23 15.11 -122.91
N MET A 252 -20.94 14.14 -122.34
CA MET A 252 -22.14 14.35 -121.51
C MET A 252 -21.85 14.27 -120.01
N GLU A 253 -20.88 13.46 -119.58
CA GLU A 253 -20.45 13.36 -118.16
C GLU A 253 -19.83 14.67 -117.61
N ALA A 254 -19.38 15.58 -118.47
CA ALA A 254 -18.82 16.88 -118.07
C ALA A 254 -19.89 17.94 -117.72
N GLU A 255 -21.16 17.77 -118.13
CA GLU A 255 -22.28 18.64 -117.74
C GLU A 255 -22.98 18.16 -116.45
N GLU A 256 -22.95 16.85 -116.15
CA GLU A 256 -23.53 16.30 -114.91
C GLU A 256 -22.71 16.68 -113.66
N LEU A 257 -21.38 16.78 -113.77
CA LEU A 257 -20.51 17.21 -112.66
C LEU A 257 -20.66 18.71 -112.32
N GLU A 258 -21.13 19.55 -113.25
CA GLU A 258 -21.50 20.94 -112.93
C GLU A 258 -22.82 21.02 -112.13
N GLN A 259 -23.75 20.08 -112.34
CA GLN A 259 -24.99 19.97 -111.56
C GLN A 259 -24.75 19.42 -110.15
N GLU A 260 -23.88 18.41 -109.98
CA GLU A 260 -23.53 17.88 -108.64
C GLU A 260 -22.83 18.94 -107.76
N ARG A 261 -22.02 19.81 -108.36
CA ARG A 261 -21.38 20.94 -107.68
C ARG A 261 -22.40 22.00 -107.23
N GLU A 262 -23.50 22.19 -107.94
CA GLU A 262 -24.60 23.06 -107.50
C GLU A 262 -25.47 22.41 -106.41
N GLN A 263 -25.57 21.08 -106.39
CA GLN A 263 -26.30 20.31 -105.38
C GLN A 263 -25.57 20.23 -104.02
N LEU A 264 -24.23 20.10 -104.02
CA LEU A 264 -23.40 20.23 -102.80
C LEU A 264 -23.47 21.63 -102.19
N ARG A 265 -23.72 22.66 -103.01
CA ARG A 265 -23.88 24.05 -102.54
C ARG A 265 -25.23 24.26 -101.83
N LEU A 266 -26.28 23.56 -102.26
CA LEU A 266 -27.58 23.52 -101.58
C LEU A 266 -27.52 22.82 -100.22
N GLN A 267 -26.78 21.70 -100.11
CA GLN A 267 -26.63 20.98 -98.84
C GLN A 267 -25.86 21.77 -97.77
N LEU A 268 -24.86 22.55 -98.18
CA LEU A 268 -24.12 23.46 -97.29
C LEU A 268 -24.99 24.62 -96.76
N TRP A 269 -25.95 25.07 -97.58
CA TRP A 269 -26.95 26.06 -97.18
C TRP A 269 -27.95 25.48 -96.17
N GLU A 270 -28.40 24.24 -96.38
CA GLU A 270 -29.26 23.53 -95.41
C GLU A 270 -28.57 23.34 -94.05
N ALA A 271 -27.29 22.96 -94.04
CA ALA A 271 -26.51 22.80 -92.80
C ALA A 271 -26.37 24.13 -92.04
N TYR A 272 -26.18 25.25 -92.76
CA TYR A 272 -26.15 26.58 -92.17
C TYR A 272 -27.51 26.99 -91.57
N CYS A 273 -28.62 26.67 -92.25
CA CYS A 273 -29.97 26.90 -91.73
C CYS A 273 -30.28 26.05 -90.47
N GLN A 274 -29.80 24.80 -90.40
CA GLN A 274 -30.01 23.91 -89.25
C GLN A 274 -29.23 24.35 -88.00
N VAL A 275 -27.98 24.82 -88.14
CA VAL A 275 -27.20 25.35 -87.01
C VAL A 275 -27.82 26.65 -86.49
N ARG A 276 -28.35 27.49 -87.38
CA ARG A 276 -29.06 28.71 -86.99
C ARG A 276 -30.39 28.40 -86.26
N TYR A 277 -31.09 27.34 -86.66
CA TYR A 277 -32.28 26.83 -85.97
C TYR A 277 -31.97 26.34 -84.55
N LEU A 278 -30.89 25.58 -84.36
CA LEU A 278 -30.46 25.12 -83.03
C LEU A 278 -30.06 26.27 -82.08
N CYS A 279 -29.38 27.31 -82.60
CA CYS A 279 -29.08 28.51 -81.83
C CYS A 279 -30.35 29.32 -81.48
N SER A 280 -31.40 29.29 -82.32
CA SER A 280 -32.70 29.88 -81.96
C SER A 280 -33.49 29.04 -80.96
N HIS A 281 -33.30 27.72 -80.93
CA HIS A 281 -33.98 26.83 -79.98
C HIS A 281 -33.38 26.94 -78.56
N LEU A 282 -32.05 27.09 -78.46
CA LEU A 282 -31.38 27.35 -77.17
C LEU A 282 -31.57 28.78 -76.65
N ARG A 283 -31.93 29.74 -77.52
CA ARG A 283 -32.27 31.13 -77.15
C ARG A 283 -33.75 31.31 -76.78
N GLY A 284 -34.60 30.31 -77.06
CA GLY A 284 -36.06 30.39 -76.92
C GLY A 284 -36.65 29.72 -75.66
N ASN A 285 -35.84 29.10 -74.80
CA ASN A 285 -36.29 28.43 -73.58
C ASN A 285 -35.91 29.19 -72.30
N ASP A 286 -36.04 30.52 -72.32
CA ASP A 286 -36.24 31.32 -71.10
C ASP A 286 -37.30 32.38 -71.38
N SER A 287 -38.54 32.08 -71.01
CA SER A 287 -39.59 33.08 -70.84
C SER A 287 -40.31 32.85 -69.51
N ALA A 288 -39.74 33.43 -68.45
CA ALA A 288 -40.49 33.96 -67.33
C ALA A 288 -39.71 35.15 -66.74
N ASP A 289 -40.34 36.32 -66.81
CA ASP A 289 -40.05 37.58 -66.11
C ASP A 289 -38.71 38.29 -66.37
N SER A 290 -38.62 39.60 -66.56
CA SER A 290 -39.60 40.68 -66.73
C SER A 290 -38.77 41.95 -67.00
N ALA A 291 -39.14 42.70 -68.05
CA ALA A 291 -38.96 44.15 -68.24
C ALA A 291 -37.58 44.82 -67.99
N VAL A 292 -36.97 45.37 -69.05
CA VAL A 292 -36.85 46.82 -69.33
C VAL A 292 -35.87 47.05 -70.50
N SER A 293 -36.36 47.81 -71.50
CA SER A 293 -35.71 48.39 -72.69
C SER A 293 -34.47 49.25 -72.34
N THR A 294 -33.52 49.60 -73.20
CA THR A 294 -33.54 50.40 -74.47
C THR A 294 -32.04 50.56 -74.82
N ASP A 295 -31.55 50.36 -76.05
CA ASP A 295 -31.42 51.40 -77.08
C ASP A 295 -30.89 50.74 -78.36
N SER A 296 -31.31 51.30 -79.49
CA SER A 296 -31.32 50.74 -80.83
C SER A 296 -30.27 51.41 -81.72
N SER A 297 -29.68 50.63 -82.62
CA SER A 297 -29.65 50.98 -84.04
C SER A 297 -29.86 49.67 -84.82
N MET A 298 -30.99 49.47 -85.50
CA MET A 298 -31.28 49.97 -86.87
C MET A 298 -30.11 49.69 -87.83
N ASP A 299 -30.27 49.11 -89.01
CA ASP A 299 -31.44 48.60 -89.72
C ASP A 299 -30.94 47.94 -91.02
N GLU A 300 -31.77 47.05 -91.61
CA GLU A 300 -31.97 46.79 -93.05
C GLU A 300 -30.73 46.52 -93.95
N SER A 301 -30.62 45.42 -94.70
CA SER A 301 -31.63 44.74 -95.54
C SER A 301 -31.05 43.34 -95.87
N SER A 302 -31.81 42.25 -95.99
CA SER A 302 -32.49 41.87 -97.24
C SER A 302 -31.54 42.10 -98.44
N GLU A 303 -30.93 41.11 -99.06
CA GLU A 303 -31.47 40.17 -100.04
C GLU A 303 -30.20 39.42 -100.49
N THR A 304 -30.07 38.10 -100.42
CA THR A 304 -30.19 37.30 -101.64
C THR A 304 -30.49 35.84 -101.28
N SER A 305 -31.49 35.34 -101.98
CA SER A 305 -32.08 34.02 -101.94
C SER A 305 -31.34 33.08 -102.89
N SER A 306 -30.13 32.61 -102.54
CA SER A 306 -29.42 31.60 -103.34
C SER A 306 -28.22 30.96 -102.64
N ALA A 307 -27.94 29.69 -102.93
CA ALA A 307 -26.72 28.97 -102.54
C ALA A 307 -25.42 29.58 -103.10
N LYS A 308 -25.50 30.63 -103.93
CA LYS A 308 -24.33 31.28 -104.54
C LYS A 308 -23.66 32.35 -103.66
N ASP A 309 -24.30 32.84 -102.59
CA ASP A 309 -23.80 33.97 -101.76
C ASP A 309 -23.55 33.61 -100.27
N VAL A 310 -22.98 32.44 -99.97
CA VAL A 310 -22.57 32.11 -98.59
C VAL A 310 -21.13 32.61 -98.34
N PRO A 311 -20.89 33.59 -97.46
CA PRO A 311 -19.54 34.02 -97.11
C PRO A 311 -18.79 32.90 -96.38
N ALA A 312 -17.55 32.65 -96.78
CA ALA A 312 -16.69 31.67 -96.11
C ALA A 312 -16.51 32.04 -94.62
N GLY A 313 -17.00 31.17 -93.73
CA GLY A 313 -16.86 31.34 -92.28
C GLY A 313 -18.16 31.56 -91.50
N SER A 314 -19.31 31.77 -92.16
CA SER A 314 -20.60 31.99 -91.49
C SER A 314 -21.06 30.80 -90.60
N LEU A 315 -20.82 29.57 -91.06
CA LEU A 315 -21.07 28.34 -90.28
C LEU A 315 -20.18 28.25 -89.03
N ARG A 316 -18.95 28.77 -89.09
CA ARG A 316 -17.97 28.71 -88.00
C ARG A 316 -18.38 29.64 -86.85
N THR A 317 -18.92 30.82 -87.17
CA THR A 317 -19.47 31.76 -86.18
C THR A 317 -20.69 31.21 -85.44
N ALA A 318 -21.59 30.52 -86.15
CA ALA A 318 -22.78 29.91 -85.55
C ALA A 318 -22.43 28.75 -84.59
N LEU A 319 -21.39 27.95 -84.90
CA LEU A 319 -20.89 26.89 -84.03
C LEU A 319 -20.21 27.40 -82.74
N SER A 320 -19.55 28.56 -82.80
CA SER A 320 -18.97 29.18 -81.59
C SER A 320 -20.01 29.71 -80.60
N GLU A 321 -21.17 30.18 -81.06
CA GLU A 321 -22.29 30.55 -80.16
C GLU A 321 -22.87 29.33 -79.43
N LEU A 322 -23.00 28.18 -80.11
CA LEU A 322 -23.47 26.92 -79.52
C LEU A 322 -22.57 26.46 -78.35
N LYS A 323 -21.25 26.60 -78.51
CA LYS A 323 -20.26 26.20 -77.50
C LYS A 323 -20.38 27.01 -76.20
N ARG A 324 -20.75 28.29 -76.28
CA ARG A 324 -20.89 29.17 -75.09
C ARG A 324 -22.11 28.81 -74.25
N LEU A 325 -23.19 28.34 -74.88
CA LEU A 325 -24.44 27.95 -74.22
C LEU A 325 -24.34 26.61 -73.48
N ILE A 326 -23.48 25.70 -73.93
CA ILE A 326 -23.25 24.40 -73.24
C ILE A 326 -22.42 24.59 -71.97
N GLN A 327 -21.52 25.57 -71.93
CA GLN A 327 -20.65 25.82 -70.78
C GLN A 327 -21.42 26.32 -69.54
N SER A 328 -22.56 27.01 -69.69
CA SER A 328 -23.35 27.51 -68.55
C SER A 328 -24.21 26.44 -67.85
N ILE A 329 -24.35 25.25 -68.43
CA ILE A 329 -25.09 24.13 -67.83
C ILE A 329 -24.20 23.34 -66.86
N VAL A 330 -22.87 23.44 -67.01
CA VAL A 330 -21.91 22.58 -66.30
C VAL A 330 -21.50 23.14 -64.93
N ASP A 331 -21.61 24.45 -64.68
CA ASP A 331 -21.16 25.08 -63.42
C ASP A 331 -22.18 24.97 -62.25
N GLY A 332 -23.24 24.16 -62.38
CA GLY A 332 -24.34 24.06 -61.41
C GLY A 332 -24.33 22.87 -60.44
N MET A 333 -23.27 22.04 -60.38
CA MET A 333 -23.29 20.79 -59.60
C MET A 333 -21.97 20.53 -58.84
N GLU A 334 -21.95 20.78 -57.52
CA GLU A 334 -20.94 20.21 -56.61
C GLU A 334 -21.60 19.22 -55.62
N PRO A 335 -21.02 18.04 -55.32
CA PRO A 335 -21.68 17.00 -54.53
C PRO A 335 -21.32 17.02 -53.04
N THR A 336 -22.36 16.95 -52.21
CA THR A 336 -22.35 16.44 -50.84
C THR A 336 -22.53 14.92 -50.86
N SER A 337 -21.80 14.16 -50.01
CA SER A 337 -22.26 12.94 -49.28
C SER A 337 -21.12 11.98 -48.91
N SER A 338 -20.71 11.95 -47.64
CA SER A 338 -20.20 10.73 -46.99
C SER A 338 -20.21 10.89 -45.45
N ARG A 339 -20.63 9.82 -44.74
CA ARG A 339 -20.55 9.53 -43.29
C ARG A 339 -21.59 10.18 -42.35
N ARG A 340 -22.58 9.37 -41.93
CA ARG A 340 -23.46 9.62 -40.77
C ARG A 340 -23.78 8.35 -39.95
N ILE A 341 -23.02 7.26 -40.07
CA ILE A 341 -23.39 5.97 -39.42
C ILE A 341 -22.41 5.55 -38.30
N ASP A 342 -21.16 6.04 -38.30
CA ASP A 342 -20.16 5.61 -37.32
C ASP A 342 -20.08 6.50 -36.05
N ASP A 343 -20.69 7.69 -36.06
CA ASP A 343 -20.58 8.70 -34.99
C ASP A 343 -21.47 8.36 -33.77
N ASP A 344 -22.70 7.92 -34.00
CA ASP A 344 -23.66 7.61 -32.92
C ASP A 344 -23.22 6.41 -32.05
N SER A 345 -22.49 5.44 -32.62
CA SER A 345 -22.01 4.26 -31.86
C SER A 345 -20.85 4.58 -30.91
N LEU A 346 -20.02 5.57 -31.28
CA LEU A 346 -18.88 6.02 -30.50
C LEU A 346 -19.33 6.94 -29.36
N GLU A 347 -20.37 7.75 -29.57
CA GLU A 347 -20.97 8.58 -28.51
C GLU A 347 -21.60 7.73 -27.39
N GLU A 348 -22.29 6.63 -27.74
CA GLU A 348 -22.88 5.72 -26.74
C GLU A 348 -21.80 4.99 -25.90
N GLN A 349 -20.68 4.57 -26.52
CA GLN A 349 -19.55 3.98 -25.79
C GLN A 349 -18.84 4.96 -24.85
N ILE A 350 -18.70 6.22 -25.26
CA ILE A 350 -18.15 7.28 -24.40
C ILE A 350 -19.10 7.55 -23.23
N ARG A 351 -20.42 7.54 -23.45
CA ARG A 351 -21.38 7.70 -22.36
C ARG A 351 -21.30 6.55 -21.35
N GLN A 352 -21.27 5.30 -21.82
CA GLN A 352 -21.19 4.11 -20.98
C GLN A 352 -19.90 4.10 -20.12
N THR A 353 -18.75 4.36 -20.73
CA THR A 353 -17.46 4.43 -20.00
C THR A 353 -17.40 5.58 -19.00
N SER A 354 -18.09 6.70 -19.28
CA SER A 354 -18.20 7.83 -18.36
C SER A 354 -19.09 7.53 -17.15
N GLU A 355 -20.17 6.75 -17.34
CA GLU A 355 -21.07 6.29 -16.30
C GLU A 355 -20.39 5.27 -15.38
N ASP A 356 -19.67 4.30 -15.96
CA ASP A 356 -18.88 3.32 -15.20
C ASP A 356 -17.77 3.99 -14.37
N SER A 357 -17.11 5.01 -14.94
CA SER A 357 -16.11 5.82 -14.23
C SER A 357 -16.73 6.66 -13.11
N ARG A 358 -18.01 7.05 -13.22
CA ARG A 358 -18.73 7.75 -12.15
C ARG A 358 -19.12 6.79 -11.03
N ALA A 359 -19.63 5.60 -11.36
CA ALA A 359 -19.96 4.56 -10.39
C ALA A 359 -18.74 4.09 -9.56
N LEU A 360 -17.59 3.91 -10.22
CA LEU A 360 -16.32 3.58 -9.54
C LEU A 360 -15.88 4.68 -8.55
N ARG A 361 -16.09 5.95 -8.90
CA ARG A 361 -15.77 7.08 -7.99
C ARG A 361 -16.67 7.11 -6.77
N GLU A 362 -17.97 6.90 -6.94
CA GLU A 362 -18.93 6.84 -5.83
C GLU A 362 -18.63 5.68 -4.88
N LEU A 363 -18.23 4.51 -5.39
CA LEU A 363 -17.79 3.38 -4.57
C LEU A 363 -16.52 3.70 -3.76
N MET A 364 -15.52 4.29 -4.40
CA MET A 364 -14.27 4.70 -3.72
C MET A 364 -14.53 5.78 -2.65
N GLU A 365 -15.45 6.72 -2.91
CA GLU A 365 -15.86 7.71 -1.91
C GLU A 365 -16.62 7.07 -0.75
N GLY A 366 -17.48 6.09 -1.02
CA GLY A 366 -18.16 5.29 0.00
C GLY A 366 -17.19 4.49 0.88
N GLU A 367 -16.20 3.83 0.28
CA GLU A 367 -15.15 3.11 1.03
C GLU A 367 -14.29 4.06 1.87
N ARG A 368 -13.94 5.24 1.34
CA ARG A 368 -13.25 6.29 2.09
C ARG A 368 -14.07 6.81 3.26
N GLY A 369 -15.39 6.93 3.09
CA GLY A 369 -16.32 7.30 4.16
C GLY A 369 -16.32 6.27 5.30
N LYS A 370 -16.43 4.98 4.97
CA LYS A 370 -16.36 3.87 5.94
C LYS A 370 -15.00 3.84 6.65
N LEU A 371 -13.91 4.08 5.93
CA LEU A 371 -12.57 4.14 6.52
C LEU A 371 -12.45 5.30 7.53
N ARG A 372 -13.02 6.47 7.22
CA ARG A 372 -13.07 7.61 8.17
C ARG A 372 -13.88 7.28 9.42
N GLN A 373 -15.04 6.66 9.28
CA GLN A 373 -15.85 6.22 10.42
C GLN A 373 -15.07 5.23 11.30
N SER A 374 -14.41 4.24 10.70
CA SER A 374 -13.58 3.28 11.45
C SER A 374 -12.39 3.94 12.15
N LEU A 375 -11.80 4.99 11.57
CA LEU A 375 -10.74 5.77 12.19
C LEU A 375 -11.25 6.55 13.40
N GLU A 376 -12.43 7.17 13.29
CA GLU A 376 -13.09 7.90 14.38
C GLU A 376 -13.45 6.95 15.54
N GLU A 377 -13.98 5.76 15.25
CA GLU A 377 -14.23 4.71 16.24
C GLU A 377 -12.95 4.24 16.94
N LEU A 378 -11.87 4.04 16.17
CA LEU A 378 -10.56 3.70 16.75
C LEU A 378 -10.00 4.81 17.64
N GLN A 379 -10.18 6.08 17.28
CA GLN A 379 -9.79 7.22 18.10
C GLN A 379 -10.61 7.30 19.40
N GLN A 380 -11.92 7.05 19.33
CA GLN A 380 -12.79 6.99 20.51
C GLN A 380 -12.37 5.86 21.45
N LEU A 381 -12.16 4.64 20.92
CA LEU A 381 -11.67 3.50 21.71
C LEU A 381 -10.28 3.77 22.31
N HIS A 382 -9.38 4.40 21.55
CA HIS A 382 -8.07 4.80 22.05
C HIS A 382 -8.20 5.79 23.21
N SER A 383 -9.06 6.82 23.08
CA SER A 383 -9.31 7.76 24.18
C SER A 383 -9.85 7.06 25.43
N GLN A 384 -10.74 6.08 25.27
CA GLN A 384 -11.30 5.33 26.39
C GLN A 384 -10.24 4.46 27.09
N VAL A 385 -9.37 3.81 26.32
CA VAL A 385 -8.23 3.04 26.88
C VAL A 385 -7.26 3.95 27.59
N THR A 386 -7.00 5.16 27.09
CA THR A 386 -6.12 6.12 27.78
C THR A 386 -6.72 6.57 29.11
N LEU A 387 -8.03 6.86 29.18
CA LEU A 387 -8.71 7.22 30.42
C LEU A 387 -8.67 6.07 31.44
N LEU A 388 -9.02 4.86 31.02
CA LEU A 388 -8.95 3.67 31.88
C LEU A 388 -7.52 3.38 32.34
N SER A 389 -6.50 3.63 31.51
CA SER A 389 -5.10 3.48 31.89
C SER A 389 -4.70 4.48 32.98
N VAL A 390 -5.15 5.73 32.88
CA VAL A 390 -4.93 6.76 33.90
C VAL A 390 -5.65 6.43 35.20
N GLU A 391 -6.90 5.98 35.14
CA GLU A 391 -7.66 5.51 36.32
C GLU A 391 -6.96 4.32 36.99
N MET A 392 -6.50 3.34 36.21
CA MET A 392 -5.75 2.19 36.72
C MET A 392 -4.42 2.60 37.36
N THR A 393 -3.73 3.62 36.84
CA THR A 393 -2.53 4.16 37.50
C THR A 393 -2.87 4.90 38.80
N ALA A 394 -3.94 5.69 38.83
CA ALA A 394 -4.38 6.40 40.03
C ALA A 394 -4.80 5.43 41.14
N LEU A 395 -5.54 4.36 40.80
CA LEU A 395 -5.92 3.30 41.74
C LEU A 395 -4.71 2.49 42.23
N LYS A 396 -3.69 2.30 41.40
CA LYS A 396 -2.41 1.70 41.84
C LYS A 396 -1.70 2.60 42.84
N GLU A 397 -1.59 3.90 42.57
CA GLU A 397 -0.99 4.86 43.49
C GLU A 397 -1.76 4.95 44.81
N GLU A 398 -3.09 4.93 44.79
CA GLU A 398 -3.91 4.95 46.01
C GLU A 398 -3.72 3.68 46.84
N ARG A 399 -3.69 2.51 46.19
CA ARG A 399 -3.37 1.23 46.84
C ARG A 399 -1.97 1.23 47.45
N ASP A 400 -0.96 1.74 46.74
CA ASP A 400 0.40 1.81 47.23
C ASP A 400 0.53 2.79 48.41
N ARG A 401 -0.19 3.92 48.38
CA ARG A 401 -0.31 4.84 49.53
C ARG A 401 -0.96 4.14 50.73
N LEU A 402 -2.06 3.42 50.53
CA LEU A 402 -2.73 2.69 51.60
C LEU A 402 -1.83 1.61 52.20
N ARG A 403 -1.07 0.91 51.37
CA ARG A 403 -0.07 -0.06 51.82
C ARG A 403 1.01 0.57 52.70
N VAL A 404 1.58 1.71 52.27
CA VAL A 404 2.56 2.45 53.08
C VAL A 404 1.94 2.93 54.41
N THR A 405 0.70 3.42 54.41
CA THR A 405 0.03 3.83 55.66
C THR A 405 -0.33 2.66 56.58
N SER A 406 -0.51 1.45 56.04
CA SER A 406 -0.69 0.22 56.82
C SER A 406 0.63 -0.21 57.45
N GLU A 407 1.70 -0.22 56.66
CA GLU A 407 3.07 -0.53 57.11
C GLU A 407 3.58 0.50 58.14
N ASP A 408 3.13 1.76 58.12
CA ASP A 408 3.42 2.78 59.15
C ASP A 408 2.53 2.70 60.41
N LYS A 409 1.37 2.04 60.34
CA LYS A 409 0.47 1.82 61.49
C LYS A 409 0.89 0.61 62.32
N GLU A 410 1.40 -0.44 61.68
CA GLU A 410 1.94 -1.62 62.38
C GLU A 410 3.03 -1.30 63.42
N PRO A 411 4.04 -0.44 63.17
CA PRO A 411 5.03 -0.07 64.18
C PRO A 411 4.46 0.87 65.25
N LYS A 412 3.44 1.68 64.92
CA LYS A 412 2.78 2.57 65.90
C LYS A 412 1.87 1.80 66.86
N GLU A 413 1.18 0.77 66.40
CA GLU A 413 0.39 -0.12 67.26
C GLU A 413 1.28 -1.03 68.12
N GLN A 414 2.47 -1.41 67.65
CA GLN A 414 3.45 -2.12 68.47
C GLN A 414 4.08 -1.22 69.55
N LEU A 415 4.27 0.08 69.29
CA LEU A 415 4.75 1.06 70.27
C LEU A 415 3.69 1.50 71.30
N GLN A 416 2.40 1.31 71.04
CA GLN A 416 1.31 1.57 72.01
C GLN A 416 0.97 0.36 72.90
N LYS A 417 1.54 -0.82 72.61
CA LYS A 417 1.34 -2.07 73.40
C LYS A 417 2.55 -2.43 74.27
N ALA A 418 3.64 -1.66 74.21
CA ALA A 418 4.74 -1.67 75.17
C ALA A 418 4.58 -0.50 76.13
#